data_AF-A0A3M8CGL5-F1
#
_entry.id   AF-A0A3M8CGL5-F1
#
_cell.length_a   1.000
_cell.length_b   1.000
_cell.length_c   1.000
_cell.angle_alpha   90.00
_cell.angle_beta   90.00
_cell.angle_gamma   90.00
#
_symmetry.space_group_name_H-M   'P 1'
#
loop_
_entity.id
_entity.type
_entity.pdbx_description
1 polymer ?
#
loop_
_entity_poly.entity_id
_entity_poly.type
_entity_poly.pdbx_seq_one_letter_code
_entity_poly.pdbx_strand_id
1 'polypeptide(L)'
;MLLDAKTIIKENISFTPLDVYNQAFRERGFFISSYDRDEVNEFLDIVIKDYTTYTLIIEQLIERLNEVESALIEESTVTLESLNDRVSLIEKLLRSK
;
A
#
# COMPACT_ATOMS: atom_id res chain seq x y z
N MET A 1 -11.53 0.72 12.83
CA MET A 1 -10.91 -0.16 11.81
C MET A 1 -10.18 0.76 10.86
N LEU A 2 -8.85 0.71 10.84
CA LEU A 2 -8.09 1.32 9.76
C LEU A 2 -8.51 0.58 8.48
N LEU A 3 -9.00 1.30 7.48
CA LEU A 3 -9.24 0.71 6.17
C LEU A 3 -7.86 0.20 5.71
N ASP A 4 -7.77 -1.09 5.40
CA ASP A 4 -6.54 -1.69 4.88
C ASP A 4 -6.04 -0.82 3.72
N ALA A 5 -4.80 -0.36 3.79
CA ALA A 5 -4.20 0.51 2.77
C ALA A 5 -4.36 -0.10 1.36
N LYS A 6 -4.35 -1.43 1.27
CA LYS A 6 -4.62 -2.17 0.04
C LYS A 6 -6.03 -1.95 -0.50
N THR A 7 -7.02 -1.79 0.38
CA THR A 7 -8.42 -1.52 0.01
C THR A 7 -8.59 -0.09 -0.51
N ILE A 8 -8.02 0.92 0.17
CA ILE A 8 -8.06 2.32 -0.29
C ILE A 8 -7.43 2.46 -1.67
N ILE A 9 -6.29 1.81 -1.89
CA ILE A 9 -5.54 1.91 -3.14
C ILE A 9 -6.29 1.20 -4.28
N LYS A 10 -6.88 0.04 -4.02
CA LYS A 10 -7.71 -0.66 -5.01
C LYS A 10 -8.94 0.14 -5.43
N GLU A 11 -9.54 0.92 -4.52
CA GLU A 11 -10.72 1.74 -4.82
C GLU A 11 -10.40 3.01 -5.62
N ASN A 12 -9.13 3.44 -5.65
CA ASN A 12 -8.73 4.71 -6.27
C ASN A 12 -7.88 4.56 -7.55
N ILE A 13 -7.59 3.33 -7.98
CA ILE A 13 -6.87 3.04 -9.23
C ILE A 13 -7.87 2.61 -10.31
N SER A 14 -8.01 3.42 -11.36
CA SER A 14 -8.96 3.17 -12.45
C SER A 14 -8.49 2.13 -13.47
N PHE A 15 -7.19 1.88 -13.59
CA PHE A 15 -6.61 0.97 -14.59
C PHE A 15 -5.46 0.16 -14.00
N THR A 16 -5.45 -1.14 -14.29
CA THR A 16 -4.30 -2.02 -14.05
C THR A 16 -3.34 -2.00 -15.25
N PRO A 17 -2.08 -2.43 -15.09
CA PRO A 17 -1.16 -2.59 -16.23
C PRO A 17 -1.75 -3.45 -17.36
N LEU A 18 -2.53 -4.48 -17.00
CA LEU A 18 -3.21 -5.34 -17.97
C LEU A 18 -4.34 -4.62 -18.71
N ASP A 19 -5.07 -3.74 -18.03
CA ASP A 19 -6.11 -2.94 -18.67
C ASP A 19 -5.50 -1.95 -19.68
N VAL A 20 -4.37 -1.34 -19.33
CA VAL A 20 -3.62 -0.45 -20.24
C VAL A 20 -3.09 -1.22 -21.45
N TYR A 21 -2.56 -2.44 -21.25
CA TYR A 21 -2.11 -3.30 -22.34
C TYR A 21 -3.24 -3.71 -23.30
N ASN A 22 -4.42 -4.03 -22.75
CA ASN A 22 -5.57 -4.46 -23.55
C ASN A 22 -6.38 -3.29 -24.14
N GLN A 23 -5.96 -2.05 -23.92
CA GLN A 23 -6.71 -0.87 -24.34
C GLN A 23 -6.72 -0.75 -25.86
N ALA A 24 -7.88 -1.04 -26.47
CA ALA A 24 -8.09 -0.83 -27.89
C ALA A 24 -8.50 0.63 -28.17
N PHE A 25 -7.70 1.34 -28.96
CA PHE A 25 -8.05 2.68 -29.43
C PHE A 25 -8.93 2.60 -30.68
N ARG A 26 -10.02 3.39 -30.69
CA ARG A 26 -10.85 3.53 -31.90
C ARG A 26 -10.03 4.25 -32.96
N GLU A 27 -9.82 3.62 -34.11
CA GLU A 27 -9.26 4.30 -35.29
C GLU A 27 -10.24 5.41 -35.71
N ARG A 28 -9.86 6.67 -35.50
CA ARG A 28 -10.71 7.80 -35.89
C ARG A 28 -10.66 7.91 -37.41
N GLY A 29 -11.83 7.83 -38.06
CA GLY A 29 -11.96 7.84 -39.52
C GLY A 29 -11.37 9.09 -40.19
N PHE A 30 -10.41 8.84 -41.08
CA PHE A 30 -9.98 9.59 -42.27
C PHE A 30 -9.61 11.09 -42.21
N PHE A 31 -9.80 11.86 -41.13
CA PHE A 31 -9.43 13.29 -41.14
C PHE A 31 -8.74 13.79 -39.86
N ILE A 32 -7.40 13.93 -39.97
CA ILE A 32 -6.53 14.98 -39.41
C ILE A 32 -6.24 14.93 -37.88
N SER A 33 -4.96 14.66 -37.55
CA SER A 33 -4.33 14.65 -36.20
C SER A 33 -4.58 13.43 -35.29
N SER A 34 -4.58 12.23 -35.86
CA SER A 34 -4.45 11.00 -35.06
C SER A 34 -2.99 10.81 -34.64
N TYR A 35 -2.76 10.37 -33.41
CA TYR A 35 -1.43 9.94 -32.96
C TYR A 35 -0.95 8.75 -33.78
N ASP A 36 0.36 8.67 -34.01
CA ASP A 36 0.97 7.49 -34.63
C ASP A 36 0.78 6.29 -33.70
N ARG A 37 0.36 5.15 -34.27
CA ARG A 37 0.09 3.96 -33.46
C ARG A 37 1.35 3.41 -32.81
N ASP A 38 2.48 3.47 -33.50
CA ASP A 38 3.74 2.94 -33.00
C ASP A 38 4.27 3.84 -31.87
N GLU A 39 4.14 5.16 -32.03
CA GLU A 39 4.47 6.14 -30.97
C GLU A 39 3.59 5.96 -29.73
N VAL A 40 2.28 5.76 -29.91
CA VAL A 40 1.35 5.49 -28.81
C VAL A 40 1.70 4.18 -28.11
N ASN A 41 2.00 3.12 -28.86
CA ASN A 41 2.37 1.83 -28.27
C ASN A 41 3.67 1.92 -27.47
N GLU A 42 4.71 2.58 -27.99
CA GLU A 42 5.97 2.79 -27.27
C GLU A 42 5.74 3.60 -25.98
N PHE A 43 4.89 4.63 -26.03
CA PHE A 43 4.51 5.37 -24.84
C PHE A 43 3.76 4.49 -23.82
N LEU A 44 2.83 3.64 -24.27
CA LEU A 44 2.07 2.76 -23.40
C LEU A 44 2.94 1.68 -22.75
N ASP A 45 3.97 1.17 -23.44
CA ASP A 45 4.93 0.23 -22.84
C ASP A 45 5.67 0.87 -21.65
N ILE A 46 6.03 2.15 -21.76
CA ILE A 46 6.65 2.92 -20.66
C ILE A 46 5.64 3.10 -19.53
N VAL A 47 4.40 3.49 -19.84
CA VAL A 47 3.34 3.66 -18.82
C VAL A 47 3.06 2.36 -18.08
N ILE A 48 3.00 1.23 -18.79
CA ILE A 48 2.81 -0.11 -18.19
C ILE A 48 3.96 -0.40 -17.22
N LYS A 49 5.21 -0.19 -17.66
CA LYS A 49 6.40 -0.40 -16.83
C LYS A 49 6.37 0.45 -15.56
N ASP A 50 5.99 1.72 -15.67
CA ASP A 50 5.92 2.63 -14.54
C ASP A 50 4.80 2.21 -13.58
N TYR A 51 3.62 1.83 -14.08
CA TYR A 51 2.53 1.31 -13.26
C TYR A 51 2.94 0.04 -12.50
N THR A 52 3.64 -0.88 -13.15
CA THR A 52 4.18 -2.08 -12.48
C THR A 52 5.18 -1.70 -11.40
N THR A 53 6.07 -0.73 -11.69
CA THR A 53 7.07 -0.24 -10.74
C THR A 53 6.42 0.41 -9.51
N TYR A 54 5.45 1.29 -9.72
CA TYR A 54 4.72 1.94 -8.63
C TYR A 54 3.92 0.94 -7.79
N THR A 55 3.30 -0.07 -8.43
CA THR A 55 2.60 -1.14 -7.71
C THR A 55 3.55 -1.86 -6.76
N LEU A 56 4.75 -2.24 -7.24
CA LEU A 56 5.75 -2.90 -6.42
C LEU A 56 6.25 -2.00 -5.27
N ILE A 57 6.50 -0.72 -5.54
CA ILE A 57 6.93 0.24 -4.50
C ILE A 57 5.86 0.38 -3.42
N ILE A 58 4.59 0.49 -3.81
CA ILE A 58 3.47 0.57 -2.88
C ILE A 58 3.39 -0.68 -2.01
N GLU A 59 3.51 -1.88 -2.60
CA GLU A 59 3.50 -3.13 -1.84
C GLU A 59 4.62 -3.18 -0.81
N GLN A 60 5.84 -2.78 -1.19
CA GLN A 60 6.97 -2.68 -0.26
C GLN A 60 6.72 -1.66 0.85
N LEU A 61 6.13 -0.51 0.54
CA LEU A 61 5.81 0.50 1.56
C LEU A 61 4.77 0.00 2.56
N ILE A 62 3.76 -0.75 2.10
CA ILE A 62 2.76 -1.38 2.98
C ILE A 62 3.43 -2.43 3.88
N GLU A 63 4.33 -3.25 3.32
CA GLU A 63 5.08 -4.23 4.11
C GLU A 63 5.90 -3.54 5.21
N ARG A 64 6.65 -2.49 4.88
CA ARG A 64 7.41 -1.71 5.88
C ARG A 64 6.52 -1.04 6.92
N LEU A 65 5.35 -0.54 6.52
CA LEU A 65 4.39 0.03 7.47
C LEU A 65 3.92 -1.03 8.47
N ASN A 66 3.57 -2.22 7.98
CA ASN A 66 3.14 -3.33 8.83
C ASN A 66 4.26 -3.81 9.78
N GLU A 67 5.52 -3.84 9.32
CA GLU A 67 6.67 -4.15 10.16
C GLU A 67 6.81 -3.13 11.31
N VAL A 68 6.72 -1.84 10.99
CA VAL A 68 6.83 -0.76 11.98
C VAL A 68 5.66 -0.78 12.97
N GLU A 69 4.43 -0.97 12.48
CA GLU A 69 3.25 -1.11 13.34
C GLU A 69 3.39 -2.32 14.28
N SER A 70 3.89 -3.45 13.78
CA SER A 70 4.11 -4.65 14.60
C SER A 70 5.16 -4.40 15.68
N ALA A 71 6.28 -3.75 15.34
CA ALA A 71 7.31 -3.40 16.31
C ALA A 71 6.79 -2.44 17.41
N LEU A 72 5.97 -1.46 17.04
CA LEU A 72 5.35 -0.53 17.99
C LEU A 72 4.37 -1.23 18.94
N ILE A 73 3.59 -2.20 18.43
CA ILE A 73 2.70 -3.02 19.25
C ILE A 73 3.51 -3.87 20.21
N GLU A 74 4.57 -4.54 19.74
CA GLU A 74 5.46 -5.35 20.58
C GLU A 74 6.05 -4.51 21.74
N GLU A 75 6.63 -3.35 21.43
CA GLU A 75 7.17 -2.44 22.46
C GLU A 75 6.08 -2.00 23.46
N SER A 76 4.88 -1.67 22.98
CA SER A 76 3.76 -1.31 23.84
C SER A 76 3.32 -2.46 24.75
N THR A 77 3.29 -3.70 24.26
CA THR A 77 2.94 -4.86 25.08
C THR A 77 3.95 -5.12 26.20
N VAL A 78 5.26 -5.04 25.89
CA VAL A 78 6.34 -5.22 26.88
C VAL A 78 6.26 -4.17 27.99
N THR A 79 5.99 -2.90 27.63
CA THR A 79 5.88 -1.82 28.63
C THR A 79 4.66 -2.00 29.54
N LEU A 80 3.52 -2.43 29.00
CA LEU A 80 2.30 -2.70 29.78
C LEU A 80 2.49 -3.88 30.74
N GLU A 81 3.14 -4.97 30.30
CA GLU A 81 3.46 -6.10 31.17
C GLU A 81 4.34 -5.68 32.34
N SER A 82 5.42 -4.93 32.06
CA SER A 82 6.32 -4.41 33.09
C SER A 82 5.61 -3.50 34.11
N LEU A 83 4.70 -2.65 33.62
CA LEU A 83 3.88 -1.80 34.50
C LEU A 83 2.94 -2.63 35.38
N ASN A 84 2.31 -3.67 34.81
CA ASN A 84 1.41 -4.55 35.55
C ASN A 84 2.15 -5.33 36.65
N ASP A 85 3.36 -5.81 36.37
CA ASP A 85 4.22 -6.45 37.37
C ASP A 85 4.54 -5.51 38.54
N ARG A 86 4.88 -4.25 38.23
CA ARG A 86 5.17 -3.23 39.25
C ARG A 86 3.95 -2.92 40.11
N VAL A 87 2.76 -2.82 39.52
CA VAL A 87 1.51 -2.62 40.28
C VAL A 87 1.25 -3.82 41.20
N SER A 88 1.42 -5.06 40.71
CA SER A 88 1.26 -6.27 41.53
C SER A 88 2.19 -6.28 42.75
N LEU A 89 3.45 -5.85 42.59
CA LEU A 89 4.40 -5.74 43.69
C LEU A 89 3.93 -4.72 44.74
N ILE A 90 3.44 -3.56 44.30
CA ILE A 90 2.92 -2.52 45.20
C ILE A 90 1.72 -3.06 45.99
N GLU A 91 0.78 -3.73 45.34
CA GLU A 91 -0.38 -4.32 46.01
C GLU A 91 0.02 -5.35 47.07
N LYS A 92 1.00 -6.21 46.78
CA LYS A 92 1.55 -7.17 47.75
C LYS A 92 2.15 -6.46 48.97
N LEU A 93 2.93 -5.41 48.74
CA LEU A 93 3.54 -4.62 49.82
C LEU A 93 2.48 -3.93 50.69
N LEU A 94 1.45 -3.36 50.08
CA LEU A 94 0.35 -2.71 50.80
C LEU A 94 -0.47 -3.70 51.63
N ARG A 95 -0.71 -4.92 51.13
CA ARG A 95 -1.42 -5.98 51.88
C ARG A 95 -0.61 -6.57 53.04
N SER A 96 0.72 -6.42 53.01
CA SER A 96 1.63 -6.92 54.06
C SER A 96 1.85 -5.96 55.23
N LYS A 97 1.32 -4.73 55.16
CA LYS A 97 1.32 -3.75 56.26
C LYS A 97 0.02 -3.82 57.03
#